data_AF-A0ABD2ZET7-F1
#
_entry.id   AF-A0ABD2ZET7-F1
#
_cell.length_a   1.000
_cell.length_b   1.000
_cell.length_c   1.000
_cell.angle_alpha   90.00
_cell.angle_beta   90.00
_cell.angle_gamma   90.00
#
_symmetry.space_group_name_H-M   'P 1'
#
loop_
_entity.id
_entity.type
_entity.pdbx_description
1 polymer ?
#
loop_
_entity_poly.entity_id
_entity_poly.type
_entity_poly.pdbx_seq_one_letter_code
_entity_poly.pdbx_strand_id
1 'polypeptide(L)'
;MDEELVKVMGKFSLVDKEKERVEIGEMELKKGAEDCKWSVVGKIICAKVVNYNGIKSFAAQKWGYSKKFKIVELGPNFFHLFPSTREEMNRILGGRLWLFDNQMFILKQWKEGIEDDKAAVQFASIWVQVWNLPIHWFSKEVGRKIGQVFHNVIDVKIPETGSKEGRHIKLLVEMDVNQPIVRGTTIKWNGKAKWLLLKYEKCLDFCYNCGLIGHVERNCYRQMNSSQENKELQYGGWLKAAAMSSPRKIWKGDSIRKAEVVHNSQELISTTPEEREQMTDKV
;
A
#
# COMPACT_ATOMS: atom_id res chain seq x y z
N MET A 1 -9.75 -19.37 7.21
CA MET A 1 -10.12 -20.66 7.84
C MET A 1 -10.64 -20.30 9.22
N ASP A 2 -11.89 -20.61 9.55
CA ASP A 2 -12.47 -20.23 10.84
C ASP A 2 -11.70 -20.88 11.99
N GLU A 3 -11.33 -20.09 13.01
CA GLU A 3 -10.62 -20.58 14.19
C GLU A 3 -11.41 -21.68 14.92
N GLU A 4 -12.73 -21.70 14.76
CA GLU A 4 -13.61 -22.77 15.24
C GLU A 4 -13.40 -24.09 14.50
N LEU A 5 -13.28 -24.06 13.17
CA LEU A 5 -13.02 -25.27 12.37
C LEU A 5 -11.67 -25.87 12.72
N VAL A 6 -10.63 -25.05 12.90
CA VAL A 6 -9.30 -25.52 13.32
C VAL A 6 -9.37 -26.19 14.70
N LYS A 7 -10.12 -25.61 15.64
CA LYS A 7 -10.36 -26.21 16.97
C LYS A 7 -11.13 -27.52 16.91
N VAL A 8 -12.09 -27.64 15.99
CA VAL A 8 -12.84 -28.90 15.77
C VAL A 8 -11.93 -29.96 15.16
N MET A 9 -11.21 -29.63 14.09
CA MET A 9 -10.29 -30.55 13.41
C MET A 9 -9.15 -31.01 14.31
N GLY A 10 -8.63 -30.14 15.18
CA GLY A 10 -7.59 -30.49 16.15
C GLY A 10 -8.02 -31.50 17.22
N LYS A 11 -9.33 -31.77 17.36
CA LYS A 11 -9.87 -32.80 18.26
C LYS A 11 -10.08 -34.15 17.55
N PHE A 12 -9.83 -34.24 16.25
CA PHE A 12 -10.06 -35.47 15.51
C PHE A 12 -9.05 -36.53 15.94
N SER A 13 -9.57 -37.71 16.26
CA SER A 13 -8.77 -38.92 16.37
C SER A 13 -8.97 -39.70 15.08
N LEU A 14 -7.92 -39.79 14.26
CA LEU A 14 -8.01 -40.44 12.95
C LEU A 14 -8.29 -41.94 13.12
N VAL A 15 -9.26 -42.47 12.39
CA VAL A 15 -9.48 -43.92 12.28
C VAL A 15 -8.42 -44.54 11.38
N ASP A 16 -8.23 -45.86 11.44
CA ASP A 16 -7.09 -46.51 10.75
C ASP A 16 -7.07 -46.27 9.24
N LYS A 17 -8.25 -46.20 8.59
CA LYS A 17 -8.36 -45.81 7.18
C LYS A 17 -7.89 -44.39 6.88
N GLU A 18 -8.04 -43.45 7.81
CA GLU A 18 -7.61 -42.06 7.64
C GLU A 18 -6.11 -41.88 7.89
N LYS A 19 -5.46 -42.88 8.51
CA LYS A 19 -4.00 -42.92 8.69
C LYS A 19 -3.28 -43.45 7.46
N GLU A 20 -3.99 -44.14 6.57
CA GLU A 20 -3.46 -44.57 5.28
C GLU A 20 -3.02 -43.34 4.48
N ARG A 21 -1.77 -43.36 4.01
CA ARG A 21 -1.21 -42.25 3.24
C ARG A 21 -1.41 -42.55 1.76
N VAL A 22 -2.00 -41.58 1.06
CA VAL A 22 -2.03 -41.60 -0.41
C VAL A 22 -0.80 -40.86 -0.90
N GLU A 23 0.07 -41.58 -1.61
CA GLU A 23 1.18 -40.96 -2.31
C GLU A 23 0.68 -40.42 -3.65
N ILE A 24 0.92 -39.12 -3.87
CA ILE A 24 0.65 -38.47 -5.15
C ILE A 24 1.98 -38.33 -5.87
N GLY A 25 2.06 -38.88 -7.08
CA GLY A 25 3.27 -38.84 -7.90
C GLY A 25 3.53 -37.46 -8.51
N GLU A 26 4.79 -37.18 -8.84
CA GLU A 26 5.18 -35.90 -9.45
C GLU A 26 4.43 -35.60 -10.76
N MET A 27 4.09 -36.62 -11.55
CA MET A 27 3.36 -36.43 -12.81
C MET A 27 1.95 -35.88 -12.59
N GLU A 28 1.27 -36.32 -11.53
CA GLU A 28 -0.08 -35.86 -11.17
C GLU A 28 -0.04 -34.40 -10.69
N LEU A 29 0.98 -34.05 -9.90
CA LEU A 29 1.21 -32.67 -9.44
C LEU A 29 1.56 -31.73 -10.62
N LYS A 30 2.46 -32.17 -11.52
CA LYS A 30 2.89 -31.36 -12.67
C LYS A 30 1.73 -31.00 -13.59
N LYS A 31 0.79 -31.92 -13.84
CA LYS A 31 -0.38 -31.65 -14.67
C LYS A 31 -1.24 -30.51 -14.12
N GLY A 32 -1.52 -30.51 -12.82
CA GLY A 32 -2.27 -29.43 -12.18
C GLY A 32 -1.57 -28.07 -12.25
N ALA A 33 -0.24 -28.07 -12.06
CA ALA A 33 0.56 -26.86 -12.20
C ALA A 33 0.61 -26.32 -13.64
N GLU A 34 0.66 -27.20 -14.64
CA GLU A 34 0.62 -26.83 -16.05
C GLU A 34 -0.71 -26.16 -16.44
N ASP A 35 -1.83 -26.70 -15.96
CA ASP A 35 -3.16 -26.13 -16.18
C ASP A 35 -3.30 -24.73 -15.57
N CYS A 36 -2.59 -24.46 -14.47
CA CYS A 36 -2.59 -23.17 -13.78
C CYS A 36 -1.53 -22.18 -14.30
N LYS A 37 -0.62 -22.59 -15.18
CA LYS A 37 0.52 -21.77 -15.63
C LYS A 37 0.12 -20.41 -16.23
N TRP A 38 -1.04 -20.36 -16.90
CA TRP A 38 -1.58 -19.17 -17.56
C TRP A 38 -2.73 -18.54 -16.79
N SER A 39 -2.74 -18.70 -15.47
CA SER A 39 -3.77 -18.17 -14.59
C SER A 39 -3.24 -17.02 -13.73
N VAL A 40 -4.16 -16.29 -13.13
CA VAL A 40 -3.89 -15.09 -12.32
C VAL A 40 -4.59 -15.27 -10.97
N VAL A 41 -3.88 -15.01 -9.88
CA VAL A 41 -4.52 -14.85 -8.59
C VAL A 41 -4.75 -13.37 -8.32
N GLY A 42 -5.83 -13.07 -7.64
CA GLY A 42 -6.21 -11.70 -7.34
C GLY A 42 -6.82 -11.56 -5.97
N LYS A 43 -6.40 -10.52 -5.24
CA LYS A 43 -7.00 -10.15 -3.95
C LYS A 43 -7.57 -8.75 -3.99
N ILE A 44 -8.80 -8.61 -3.52
CA ILE A 44 -9.42 -7.31 -3.32
C ILE A 44 -9.16 -6.84 -1.89
N ILE A 45 -8.52 -5.67 -1.77
CA ILE A 45 -8.22 -5.06 -0.47
C ILE A 45 -9.45 -4.30 -0.02
N CYS A 46 -10.33 -5.01 0.70
CA CYS A 46 -11.56 -4.49 1.28
C CYS A 46 -11.90 -5.25 2.57
N ALA A 47 -12.43 -4.55 3.57
CA ALA A 47 -12.90 -5.15 4.83
C ALA A 47 -14.21 -5.94 4.65
N LYS A 48 -15.02 -5.60 3.63
CA LYS A 48 -16.26 -6.32 3.32
C LYS A 48 -15.99 -7.39 2.27
N VAL A 49 -16.64 -8.54 2.42
CA VAL A 49 -16.67 -9.57 1.37
C VAL A 49 -17.42 -9.02 0.17
N VAL A 50 -16.79 -9.04 -1.00
CA VAL A 50 -17.36 -8.55 -2.25
C VAL A 50 -18.32 -9.57 -2.85
N ASN A 51 -19.30 -9.09 -3.62
CA ASN A 51 -20.21 -9.97 -4.34
C ASN A 51 -19.49 -10.63 -5.53
N TYR A 52 -19.42 -11.96 -5.52
CA TYR A 52 -18.80 -12.75 -6.58
C TYR A 52 -19.37 -12.48 -7.99
N ASN A 53 -20.68 -12.26 -8.12
CA ASN A 53 -21.28 -11.88 -9.41
C ASN A 53 -20.86 -10.48 -9.86
N GLY A 54 -20.58 -9.58 -8.92
CA GLY A 54 -19.97 -8.28 -9.20
C GLY A 54 -18.59 -8.43 -9.83
N ILE A 55 -17.77 -9.35 -9.34
CA ILE A 55 -16.43 -9.65 -9.89
C ILE A 55 -16.53 -10.17 -11.31
N LYS A 56 -17.48 -11.08 -11.59
CA LYS A 56 -17.72 -11.58 -12.95
C LYS A 56 -18.09 -10.44 -13.91
N SER A 57 -19.02 -9.58 -13.50
CA SER A 57 -19.42 -8.40 -14.29
C SER A 57 -18.27 -7.42 -14.51
N PHE A 58 -17.46 -7.19 -13.48
CA PHE A 58 -16.26 -6.34 -13.58
C PHE A 58 -15.24 -6.92 -14.57
N ALA A 59 -14.92 -8.21 -14.46
CA ALA A 59 -14.01 -8.90 -15.36
C ALA A 59 -14.52 -8.82 -16.81
N ALA A 60 -15.82 -9.07 -17.01
CA ALA A 60 -16.46 -8.96 -18.32
C ALA A 60 -16.34 -7.54 -18.92
N GLN A 61 -16.57 -6.51 -18.10
CA GLN A 61 -16.52 -5.12 -18.55
C GLN A 61 -15.09 -4.62 -18.80
N LYS A 62 -14.14 -4.96 -17.91
CA LYS A 62 -12.79 -4.40 -17.95
C LYS A 62 -11.81 -5.20 -18.77
N TRP A 63 -11.95 -6.52 -18.79
CA TRP A 63 -11.05 -7.43 -19.49
C TRP A 63 -11.69 -8.02 -20.74
N GLY A 64 -13.01 -7.94 -20.88
CA GLY A 64 -13.72 -8.58 -21.98
C GLY A 64 -13.94 -10.05 -21.66
N TYR A 65 -15.19 -10.48 -21.65
CA TYR A 65 -15.55 -11.85 -21.30
C TYR A 65 -15.37 -12.77 -22.51
N SER A 66 -14.23 -13.44 -22.60
CA SER A 66 -14.13 -14.62 -23.47
C SER A 66 -14.98 -15.75 -22.87
N LYS A 67 -15.69 -16.54 -23.69
CA LYS A 67 -16.58 -17.64 -23.22
C LYS A 67 -15.87 -18.67 -22.32
N LYS A 68 -14.54 -18.72 -22.37
CA LYS A 68 -13.68 -19.64 -21.61
C LYS A 68 -13.06 -19.00 -20.36
N PHE A 69 -13.26 -17.69 -20.12
CA PHE A 69 -12.77 -17.03 -18.91
C PHE A 69 -13.51 -17.59 -17.68
N LYS A 70 -12.76 -18.12 -16.72
CA LYS A 70 -13.33 -18.65 -15.46
C LYS A 70 -12.80 -17.88 -14.26
N ILE A 71 -13.62 -17.78 -13.22
CA ILE A 71 -13.26 -17.18 -11.94
C ILE A 71 -13.65 -18.18 -10.86
N VAL A 72 -12.72 -18.52 -9.98
CA VAL A 72 -12.95 -19.34 -8.79
C VAL A 72 -12.67 -18.46 -7.57
N GLU A 73 -13.53 -18.53 -6.55
CA GLU A 73 -13.27 -17.89 -5.26
C GLU A 73 -12.48 -18.87 -4.40
N LEU A 74 -11.27 -18.48 -3.99
CA LEU A 74 -10.38 -19.27 -3.15
C LEU A 74 -10.60 -18.95 -1.65
N GLY A 75 -11.17 -17.79 -1.37
CA GLY A 75 -11.50 -17.34 -0.02
C GLY A 75 -12.01 -15.90 -0.03
N PRO A 76 -12.23 -15.29 1.15
CA PRO A 76 -12.77 -13.95 1.25
C PRO A 76 -11.95 -12.94 0.44
N ASN A 77 -12.58 -12.35 -0.58
CA ASN A 77 -11.97 -11.38 -1.49
C ASN A 77 -10.73 -11.91 -2.26
N PHE A 78 -10.53 -13.23 -2.32
CA PHE A 78 -9.38 -13.85 -3.00
C PHE A 78 -9.87 -14.79 -4.10
N PHE A 79 -9.37 -14.56 -5.31
CA PHE A 79 -9.91 -15.15 -6.53
C PHE A 79 -8.81 -15.73 -7.40
N HIS A 80 -9.10 -16.85 -8.04
CA HIS A 80 -8.32 -17.44 -9.12
C HIS A 80 -9.02 -17.15 -10.44
N LEU A 81 -8.32 -16.47 -11.33
CA LEU A 81 -8.78 -16.10 -12.66
C LEU A 81 -8.10 -17.01 -13.67
N PHE A 82 -8.87 -17.56 -14.60
CA PHE A 82 -8.38 -18.39 -15.69
C PHE A 82 -8.66 -17.67 -17.02
N PRO A 83 -7.73 -16.81 -17.46
CA PRO A 83 -7.70 -16.30 -18.82
C PRO A 83 -7.70 -17.43 -19.85
N SER A 84 -8.37 -17.20 -20.97
CA SER A 84 -8.44 -18.14 -22.10
C SER A 84 -7.13 -18.21 -22.89
N THR A 85 -6.33 -17.15 -22.87
CA THR A 85 -5.05 -17.08 -23.59
C THR A 85 -3.99 -16.34 -22.78
N ARG A 86 -2.72 -16.56 -23.15
CA ARG A 86 -1.57 -15.86 -22.56
C ARG A 86 -1.65 -14.34 -22.79
N GLU A 87 -2.18 -13.91 -23.92
CA GLU A 87 -2.34 -12.50 -24.26
C GLU A 87 -3.39 -11.85 -23.36
N GLU A 88 -4.49 -12.55 -23.08
CA GLU A 88 -5.50 -12.09 -22.13
C GLU A 88 -4.91 -11.98 -20.72
N MET A 89 -4.13 -12.97 -20.28
CA MET A 89 -3.39 -12.93 -19.01
C MET A 89 -2.43 -11.73 -18.95
N ASN A 90 -1.60 -11.53 -19.97
CA ASN A 90 -0.64 -10.44 -20.04
C ASN A 90 -1.32 -9.07 -20.04
N ARG A 91 -2.47 -8.92 -20.72
CA ARG A 91 -3.26 -7.69 -20.71
C ARG A 91 -3.84 -7.42 -19.32
N ILE A 92 -4.34 -8.44 -18.64
CA ILE A 92 -4.85 -8.32 -17.26
C ILE A 92 -3.70 -7.90 -16.33
N LEU A 93 -2.57 -8.60 -16.35
CA LEU A 93 -1.41 -8.28 -15.50
C LEU A 93 -0.73 -6.95 -15.86
N GLY A 94 -0.77 -6.55 -17.13
CA GLY A 94 -0.21 -5.29 -17.62
C GLY A 94 -1.05 -4.06 -17.25
N GLY A 95 -2.24 -4.24 -16.66
CA GLY A 95 -3.05 -3.17 -16.13
C GLY A 95 -2.33 -2.43 -14.98
N ARG A 96 -2.26 -1.09 -15.07
CA ARG A 96 -1.53 -0.27 -14.08
C ARG A 96 -2.07 -0.38 -12.65
N LEU A 97 -3.39 -0.46 -12.48
CA LEU A 97 -4.09 -0.67 -11.20
C LEU A 97 -5.53 -1.04 -11.50
N TRP A 98 -6.01 -2.18 -11.00
CA TRP A 98 -7.40 -2.59 -11.13
C TRP A 98 -8.22 -2.14 -9.92
N LEU A 99 -9.39 -1.56 -10.20
CA LEU A 99 -10.27 -0.98 -9.20
C LEU A 99 -11.64 -1.64 -9.30
N PHE A 100 -12.00 -2.45 -8.30
CA PHE A 100 -13.35 -3.01 -8.16
C PHE A 100 -14.11 -2.18 -7.13
N ASP A 101 -15.18 -1.47 -7.52
CA ASP A 101 -15.95 -0.58 -6.63
C ASP A 101 -15.07 0.35 -5.77
N ASN A 102 -14.07 0.96 -6.41
CA ASN A 102 -13.08 1.84 -5.77
C ASN A 102 -12.19 1.15 -4.70
N GLN A 103 -12.19 -0.18 -4.64
CA GLN A 103 -11.28 -1.01 -3.84
C GLN A 103 -10.13 -1.53 -4.73
N MET A 104 -8.94 -1.69 -4.14
CA MET A 104 -7.78 -2.23 -4.85
C MET A 104 -8.06 -3.67 -5.26
N PHE A 105 -7.81 -4.01 -6.51
CA PHE A 105 -7.73 -5.41 -6.94
C PHE A 105 -6.29 -5.71 -7.36
N ILE A 106 -5.53 -6.29 -6.43
CA ILE A 106 -4.13 -6.68 -6.66
C ILE A 106 -4.15 -7.99 -7.43
N LEU A 107 -3.48 -8.03 -8.57
CA LEU A 107 -3.37 -9.22 -9.42
C LEU A 107 -1.92 -9.64 -9.56
N LYS A 108 -1.66 -10.95 -9.51
CA LYS A 108 -0.36 -11.56 -9.76
C LYS A 108 -0.53 -12.81 -10.60
N GLN A 109 0.47 -13.14 -11.41
CA GLN A 109 0.51 -14.43 -12.08
C GLN A 109 0.53 -15.54 -11.02
N TRP A 110 -0.29 -16.57 -11.22
CA TRP A 110 -0.27 -17.75 -10.35
C TRP A 110 1.10 -18.42 -10.41
N LYS A 111 1.53 -18.95 -9.27
CA LYS A 111 2.72 -19.79 -9.13
C LYS A 111 2.38 -20.91 -8.16
N GLU A 112 3.07 -22.03 -8.28
CA GLU A 112 2.92 -23.13 -7.32
C GLU A 112 3.21 -22.64 -5.90
N GLY A 113 2.32 -22.96 -4.96
CA GLY A 113 2.42 -22.54 -3.55
C GLY A 113 1.99 -21.10 -3.26
N ILE A 114 1.40 -20.38 -4.22
CA ILE A 114 0.97 -18.99 -4.01
C ILE A 114 -0.15 -18.85 -2.98
N GLU A 115 -0.92 -19.92 -2.75
CA GLU A 115 -1.97 -19.97 -1.74
C GLU A 115 -1.42 -19.85 -0.31
N ASP A 116 -0.20 -20.36 -0.08
CA ASP A 116 0.51 -20.28 1.20
C ASP A 116 1.36 -19.01 1.31
N ASP A 117 1.65 -18.34 0.19
CA ASP A 117 2.39 -17.09 0.14
C ASP A 117 1.49 -15.89 0.49
N LYS A 118 1.41 -15.59 1.79
CA LYS A 118 0.72 -14.40 2.31
C LYS A 118 1.25 -13.09 1.72
N ALA A 119 2.49 -13.05 1.25
CA ALA A 119 3.11 -11.87 0.67
C ALA A 119 2.78 -11.68 -0.83
N ALA A 120 2.31 -12.72 -1.52
CA ALA A 120 2.02 -12.68 -2.95
C ALA A 120 1.09 -11.52 -3.32
N VAL A 121 0.12 -11.20 -2.46
CA VAL A 121 -0.86 -10.13 -2.67
C VAL A 121 -0.76 -9.01 -1.62
N GLN A 122 0.40 -8.85 -1.00
CA GLN A 122 0.68 -7.79 -0.02
C GLN A 122 1.10 -6.48 -0.67
N PHE A 123 1.79 -6.53 -1.81
CA PHE A 123 2.38 -5.36 -2.44
C PHE A 123 1.58 -4.91 -3.67
N ALA A 124 1.29 -3.61 -3.71
CA ALA A 124 0.59 -2.98 -4.83
C ALA A 124 1.41 -1.87 -5.46
N SER A 125 1.42 -1.84 -6.80
CA SER A 125 2.10 -0.79 -7.56
C SER A 125 1.21 0.45 -7.71
N ILE A 126 1.69 1.61 -7.27
CA ILE A 126 0.96 2.88 -7.37
C ILE A 126 1.88 4.05 -7.71
N TRP A 127 1.35 5.03 -8.44
CA TRP A 127 2.05 6.29 -8.70
C TRP A 127 1.88 7.24 -7.52
N VAL A 128 3.00 7.79 -7.04
CA VAL A 128 3.08 8.73 -5.93
C VAL A 128 3.78 10.01 -6.40
N GLN A 129 3.13 11.14 -6.20
CA GLN A 129 3.66 12.48 -6.45
C GLN A 129 4.43 12.96 -5.20
N VAL A 130 5.65 13.43 -5.40
CA VAL A 130 6.49 14.01 -4.35
C VAL A 130 6.46 15.53 -4.44
N TRP A 131 5.79 16.16 -3.50
CA TRP A 131 5.60 17.60 -3.44
C TRP A 131 6.59 18.27 -2.48
N ASN A 132 6.81 19.57 -2.70
CA ASN A 132 7.74 20.43 -1.95
C ASN A 132 9.22 20.11 -2.13
N LEU A 133 9.58 19.24 -3.09
CA LEU A 133 10.96 19.04 -3.49
C LEU A 133 11.44 20.25 -4.33
N PRO A 134 12.60 20.86 -4.04
CA PRO A 134 13.17 21.91 -4.89
C PRO A 134 13.38 21.42 -6.33
N ILE A 135 13.01 22.23 -7.31
CA ILE A 135 13.02 21.85 -8.74
C ILE A 135 14.42 21.42 -9.19
N HIS A 136 15.47 22.10 -8.73
CA HIS A 136 16.86 21.77 -9.07
C HIS A 136 17.36 20.44 -8.46
N TRP A 137 16.55 19.76 -7.63
CA TRP A 137 16.84 18.41 -7.12
C TRP A 137 16.08 17.31 -7.86
N PHE A 138 15.28 17.66 -8.87
CA PHE A 138 14.53 16.68 -9.64
C PHE A 138 15.49 15.82 -10.45
N SER A 139 15.72 14.60 -9.96
CA SER A 139 16.57 13.59 -10.58
C SER A 139 16.02 12.20 -10.25
N LYS A 140 16.39 11.20 -11.06
CA LYS A 140 15.96 9.82 -10.81
C LYS A 140 16.59 9.29 -9.53
N GLU A 141 17.81 9.71 -9.22
CA GLU A 141 18.59 9.32 -8.05
C GLU A 141 17.94 9.84 -6.78
N VAL A 142 17.57 11.12 -6.75
CA VAL A 142 16.84 11.72 -5.61
C VAL A 142 15.46 11.07 -5.46
N GLY A 143 14.74 10.83 -6.55
CA GLY A 143 13.45 10.14 -6.52
C GLY A 143 13.53 8.74 -5.94
N ARG A 144 14.54 7.95 -6.32
CA ARG A 144 14.79 6.61 -5.77
C ARG A 144 15.12 6.67 -4.28
N LYS A 145 15.97 7.61 -3.84
CA LYS A 145 16.28 7.81 -2.40
C LYS A 145 15.03 8.16 -1.59
N ILE A 146 14.21 9.09 -2.08
CA ILE A 146 12.94 9.46 -1.44
C ILE A 146 12.00 8.26 -1.36
N GLY A 147 11.94 7.46 -2.43
CA GLY A 147 11.08 6.28 -2.52
C GLY A 147 11.49 5.10 -1.62
N GLN A 148 12.63 5.15 -0.93
CA GLN A 148 13.04 4.13 0.04
C GLN A 148 12.10 4.02 1.25
N VAL A 149 11.17 4.96 1.43
CA VAL A 149 10.09 4.84 2.42
C VAL A 149 9.04 3.78 2.04
N PHE A 150 9.06 3.30 0.81
CA PHE A 150 8.21 2.22 0.30
C PHE A 150 8.99 0.90 0.22
N HIS A 151 8.30 -0.19 -0.12
CA HIS A 151 8.95 -1.50 -0.27
C HIS A 151 9.93 -1.50 -1.45
N ASN A 152 9.52 -0.94 -2.60
CA ASN A 152 10.34 -0.88 -3.80
C ASN A 152 9.97 0.33 -4.67
N VAL A 153 10.93 0.83 -5.47
CA VAL A 153 10.73 1.88 -6.46
C VAL A 153 10.91 1.28 -7.86
N ILE A 154 9.83 1.13 -8.59
CA ILE A 154 9.80 0.57 -9.95
C ILE A 154 10.29 1.60 -10.98
N ASP A 155 9.81 2.85 -10.89
CA ASP A 155 10.13 3.90 -11.86
C ASP A 155 10.10 5.30 -11.24
N VAL A 156 10.84 6.23 -11.85
CA VAL A 156 10.86 7.65 -11.49
C VAL A 156 10.66 8.50 -12.73
N LYS A 157 9.57 9.28 -12.74
CA LYS A 157 9.26 10.26 -13.77
C LYS A 157 9.53 11.67 -13.27
N ILE A 158 10.35 12.37 -14.04
CA ILE A 158 10.64 13.78 -13.86
C ILE A 158 9.72 14.54 -14.83
N PRO A 159 9.00 15.59 -14.39
CA PRO A 159 8.18 16.38 -15.28
C PRO A 159 9.06 17.15 -16.28
N GLU A 160 8.57 17.33 -17.50
CA GLU A 160 9.26 18.16 -18.50
C GLU A 160 9.27 19.64 -18.08
N THR A 161 10.40 20.31 -18.35
CA THR A 161 10.61 21.74 -18.06
C THR A 161 9.54 22.58 -18.77
N GLY A 162 8.83 23.43 -18.02
CA GLY A 162 7.76 24.28 -18.55
C GLY A 162 6.35 23.68 -18.56
N SER A 163 6.18 22.43 -18.14
CA SER A 163 4.86 21.81 -17.99
C SER A 163 4.09 22.34 -16.76
N LYS A 164 2.75 22.36 -16.84
CA LYS A 164 1.88 22.63 -15.66
C LYS A 164 2.09 21.60 -14.52
N GLU A 165 2.70 20.45 -14.83
CA GLU A 165 3.05 19.37 -13.91
C GLU A 165 4.44 19.56 -13.24
N GLY A 166 5.21 20.59 -13.60
CA GLY A 166 6.60 20.84 -13.15
C GLY A 166 6.84 21.08 -11.66
N ARG A 167 5.88 20.79 -10.79
CA ARG A 167 5.93 21.05 -9.33
C ARG A 167 6.21 19.82 -8.47
N HIS A 168 6.23 18.62 -9.05
CA HIS A 168 6.51 17.38 -8.35
C HIS A 168 7.15 16.35 -9.28
N ILE A 169 7.95 15.43 -8.72
CA ILE A 169 8.33 14.19 -9.41
C ILE A 169 7.30 13.09 -9.11
N LYS A 170 7.21 12.08 -9.97
CA LYS A 170 6.33 10.92 -9.77
C LYS A 170 7.16 9.66 -9.59
N LEU A 171 6.81 8.86 -8.60
CA LEU A 171 7.43 7.57 -8.30
C LEU A 171 6.38 6.48 -8.55
N LEU A 172 6.71 5.46 -9.34
CA LEU A 172 5.95 4.22 -9.34
C LEU A 172 6.57 3.33 -8.28
N VAL A 173 5.82 3.03 -7.22
CA VAL A 173 6.35 2.30 -6.05
C VAL A 173 5.50 1.08 -5.78
N GLU A 174 6.11 0.04 -5.22
CA GLU A 174 5.38 -1.05 -4.56
C GLU A 174 5.19 -0.67 -3.09
N MET A 175 3.93 -0.53 -2.69
CA MET A 175 3.55 -0.25 -1.30
C MET A 175 2.97 -1.49 -0.63
N ASP A 176 3.26 -1.66 0.65
CA ASP A 176 2.60 -2.66 1.49
C ASP A 176 1.18 -2.17 1.84
N VAL A 177 0.16 -2.89 1.39
CA VAL A 177 -1.25 -2.52 1.63
C VAL A 177 -1.73 -2.82 3.05
N ASN A 178 -0.94 -3.57 3.83
CA ASN A 178 -1.22 -3.84 5.24
C ASN A 178 -0.65 -2.76 6.16
N GLN A 179 0.06 -1.78 5.62
CA GLN A 179 0.62 -0.64 6.37
C GLN A 179 -0.17 0.64 6.10
N PRO A 180 -0.26 1.55 7.08
CA PRO A 180 -0.84 2.87 6.85
C PRO A 180 -0.12 3.61 5.74
N ILE A 181 -0.88 4.34 4.92
CA ILE A 181 -0.34 5.15 3.85
C ILE A 181 0.71 6.15 4.37
N VAL A 182 1.85 6.24 3.69
CA VAL A 182 2.91 7.20 4.06
C VAL A 182 2.51 8.61 3.63
N ARG A 183 2.38 9.54 4.57
CA ARG A 183 1.91 10.92 4.30
C ARG A 183 2.98 11.81 3.65
N GLY A 184 4.23 11.50 3.93
CA GLY A 184 5.36 12.35 3.62
C GLY A 184 6.65 11.75 4.15
N THR A 185 7.77 12.37 3.79
CA THR A 185 9.08 11.98 4.29
C THR A 185 9.97 13.19 4.50
N THR A 186 10.95 13.09 5.39
CA THR A 186 11.92 14.15 5.63
C THR A 186 13.20 13.86 4.87
N ILE A 187 13.63 14.80 4.04
CA ILE A 187 14.98 14.77 3.47
C ILE A 187 15.91 15.65 4.31
N LYS A 188 17.16 15.20 4.48
CA LYS A 188 18.21 15.90 5.24
C LYS A 188 19.40 16.19 4.33
N TRP A 189 19.97 17.39 4.42
CA TRP A 189 21.20 17.78 3.71
C TRP A 189 21.89 18.92 4.47
N ASN A 190 23.23 18.88 4.59
CA ASN A 190 24.03 19.97 5.18
C ASN A 190 23.46 20.54 6.50
N GLY A 191 23.07 19.66 7.43
CA GLY A 191 22.46 20.04 8.71
C GLY A 191 21.01 20.57 8.63
N LYS A 192 20.43 20.71 7.44
CA LYS A 192 19.05 21.14 7.21
C LYS A 192 18.14 19.94 6.96
N ALA A 193 16.85 20.12 7.26
CA ALA A 193 15.81 19.14 6.99
C ALA A 193 14.60 19.79 6.32
N LYS A 194 13.92 19.04 5.45
CA LYS A 194 12.67 19.49 4.81
C LYS A 194 11.68 18.34 4.70
N TRP A 195 10.44 18.62 5.09
CA TRP A 195 9.32 17.71 4.89
C TRP A 195 8.82 17.75 3.44
N LEU A 196 8.73 16.58 2.83
CA LEU A 196 8.13 16.35 1.52
C LEU A 196 6.75 15.72 1.70
N LEU A 197 5.77 16.23 0.96
CA LEU A 197 4.40 15.71 0.99
C LEU A 197 4.24 14.66 -0.12
N LEU A 198 3.67 13.50 0.22
CA LEU A 198 3.36 12.45 -0.74
C LEU A 198 1.87 12.47 -1.08
N LYS A 199 1.55 12.44 -2.38
CA LYS A 199 0.18 12.30 -2.87
C LYS A 199 0.05 11.13 -3.81
N TYR A 200 -1.01 10.36 -3.70
CA TYR A 200 -1.18 9.09 -4.39
C TYR A 200 -2.14 9.26 -5.57
N GLU A 201 -1.72 8.86 -6.76
CA GLU A 201 -2.56 8.87 -7.95
C GLU A 201 -3.47 7.66 -7.99
N LYS A 202 -4.74 7.87 -8.35
CA LYS A 202 -5.77 6.83 -8.29
C LYS A 202 -5.85 6.17 -6.91
N CYS A 203 -5.54 6.96 -5.87
CA CYS A 203 -5.55 6.51 -4.49
C CYS A 203 -6.97 6.22 -4.04
N LEU A 204 -7.12 4.99 -3.55
CA LEU A 204 -8.35 4.34 -3.15
C LEU A 204 -9.01 4.99 -1.94
N ASP A 205 -10.08 4.36 -1.47
CA ASP A 205 -10.57 4.56 -0.12
C ASP A 205 -9.64 3.91 0.91
N PHE A 206 -9.08 4.77 1.74
CA PHE A 206 -8.33 4.43 2.93
C PHE A 206 -8.97 5.12 4.13
N CYS A 207 -8.72 4.57 5.31
CA CYS A 207 -9.32 5.06 6.54
C CYS A 207 -8.65 6.37 6.98
N TYR A 208 -9.44 7.43 7.17
CA TYR A 208 -8.89 8.72 7.62
C TYR A 208 -8.41 8.71 9.09
N ASN A 209 -8.87 7.73 9.88
CA ASN A 209 -8.42 7.53 11.25
C ASN A 209 -7.10 6.74 11.32
N CYS A 210 -6.97 5.61 10.61
CA CYS A 210 -5.82 4.71 10.76
C CYS A 210 -4.87 4.64 9.56
N GLY A 211 -5.22 5.24 8.42
CA GLY A 211 -4.41 5.28 7.21
C GLY A 211 -4.37 3.99 6.39
N LEU A 212 -5.00 2.91 6.85
CA LEU A 212 -5.03 1.62 6.13
C LEU A 212 -5.98 1.65 4.94
N ILE A 213 -5.61 0.98 3.86
CA ILE A 213 -6.43 0.78 2.66
C ILE A 213 -7.49 -0.30 2.92
N GLY A 214 -8.65 -0.18 2.28
CA GLY A 214 -9.67 -1.23 2.23
C GLY A 214 -10.82 -1.04 3.22
N HIS A 215 -10.81 0.03 4.01
CA HIS A 215 -11.99 0.45 4.75
C HIS A 215 -12.06 1.96 4.91
N VAL A 216 -13.28 2.45 5.09
CA VAL A 216 -13.56 3.84 5.45
C VAL A 216 -13.60 3.99 6.96
N GLU A 217 -13.50 5.23 7.44
CA GLU A 217 -13.49 5.57 8.86
C GLU A 217 -14.58 4.88 9.68
N ARG A 218 -15.85 4.94 9.23
CA ARG A 218 -17.00 4.30 9.89
C ARG A 218 -16.88 2.79 10.14
N ASN A 219 -15.98 2.11 9.42
CA ASN A 219 -15.73 0.67 9.54
C ASN A 219 -14.36 0.40 10.20
N CYS A 220 -13.76 1.38 10.87
CA CYS A 220 -12.44 1.26 11.46
C CYS A 220 -12.51 0.60 12.85
N TYR A 221 -11.90 -0.57 13.01
CA TYR A 221 -11.83 -1.26 14.30
C TYR A 221 -11.16 -0.40 15.39
N ARG A 222 -10.24 0.51 15.01
CA ARG A 222 -9.55 1.40 15.96
C ARG A 222 -10.45 2.52 16.51
N GLN A 223 -11.62 2.79 15.92
CA GLN A 223 -12.60 3.71 16.51
C GLN A 223 -13.41 3.03 17.61
N MET A 224 -13.67 1.72 17.50
CA MET A 224 -14.48 1.00 18.48
C MET A 224 -13.83 0.91 19.87
N ASN A 225 -12.51 1.15 19.97
CA ASN A 225 -11.76 1.06 21.22
C ASN A 225 -11.37 2.42 21.84
N SER A 226 -11.84 3.56 21.30
CA SER A 226 -11.52 4.88 21.86
C SER A 226 -12.78 5.72 22.07
N SER A 227 -13.14 5.95 23.34
CA SER A 227 -14.25 6.79 23.81
C SER A 227 -13.95 8.30 23.73
N GLN A 228 -13.20 8.76 22.72
CA GLN A 228 -12.87 10.18 22.54
C GLN A 228 -13.73 10.80 21.45
N GLU A 229 -14.78 11.51 21.86
CA GLU A 229 -15.44 12.52 21.05
C GLU A 229 -14.41 13.63 20.75
N ASN A 230 -14.15 13.95 19.47
CA ASN A 230 -13.11 14.91 18.97
C ASN A 230 -11.70 14.37 18.67
N LYS A 231 -11.57 13.17 18.07
CA LYS A 231 -10.29 12.73 17.53
C LYS A 231 -9.99 13.39 16.17
N GLU A 232 -8.95 14.21 16.10
CA GLU A 232 -8.48 14.77 14.82
C GLU A 232 -8.00 13.65 13.89
N LEU A 233 -8.61 13.58 12.70
CA LEU A 233 -8.24 12.61 11.67
C LEU A 233 -6.82 12.86 11.17
N GLN A 234 -5.97 11.85 11.32
CA GLN A 234 -4.54 11.93 10.99
C GLN A 234 -4.26 11.79 9.49
N TYR A 235 -5.30 11.51 8.70
CA TYR A 235 -5.25 11.33 7.25
C TYR A 235 -6.47 12.00 6.62
N GLY A 236 -6.42 12.28 5.31
CA GLY A 236 -7.54 12.89 4.62
C GLY A 236 -7.38 12.92 3.10
N GLY A 237 -8.42 13.45 2.42
CA GLY A 237 -8.48 13.49 0.96
C GLY A 237 -7.35 14.27 0.30
N TRP A 238 -6.64 15.12 1.05
CA TRP A 238 -5.45 15.85 0.59
C TRP A 238 -4.27 14.95 0.20
N LEU A 239 -4.26 13.67 0.63
CA LEU A 239 -3.32 12.64 0.18
C LEU A 239 -3.65 12.08 -1.21
N LYS A 240 -4.88 12.25 -1.70
CA LYS A 240 -5.25 11.83 -3.05
C LYS A 240 -4.77 12.90 -4.03
N ALA A 241 -4.03 12.50 -5.05
CA ALA A 241 -3.72 13.40 -6.16
C ALA A 241 -5.03 13.72 -6.88
N ALA A 242 -5.37 15.02 -7.01
CA ALA A 242 -6.56 15.43 -7.74
C ALA A 242 -6.46 14.92 -9.19
N ALA A 243 -7.53 14.30 -9.68
CA ALA A 243 -7.71 14.17 -11.13
C ALA A 243 -7.67 15.59 -11.72
N MET A 244 -7.16 15.76 -12.93
CA MET A 244 -7.11 17.05 -13.62
C MET A 244 -8.51 17.59 -13.99
N SER A 245 -9.41 17.76 -13.03
CA SER A 245 -10.65 18.48 -13.18
C SER A 245 -10.69 19.61 -12.15
N SER A 246 -10.59 20.83 -12.70
CA SER A 246 -10.90 22.18 -12.20
C SER A 246 -10.84 22.43 -10.67
N PRO A 247 -10.23 23.54 -10.19
CA PRO A 247 -10.23 23.86 -8.77
C PRO A 247 -11.67 24.02 -8.28
N ARG A 248 -12.19 23.02 -7.55
CA ARG A 248 -13.38 23.25 -6.72
C ARG A 248 -12.96 24.27 -5.67
N LYS A 249 -13.68 25.40 -5.62
CA LYS A 249 -13.53 26.47 -4.65
C LYS A 249 -13.18 25.87 -3.29
N ILE A 250 -11.96 26.17 -2.82
CA ILE A 250 -11.53 25.92 -1.46
C ILE A 250 -12.57 26.62 -0.57
N TRP A 251 -13.36 25.83 0.16
CA TRP A 251 -14.16 26.35 1.25
C TRP A 251 -13.18 26.96 2.26
N LYS A 252 -13.32 28.26 2.52
CA LYS A 252 -12.59 28.94 3.59
C LYS A 252 -13.03 28.31 4.91
N GLY A 253 -12.20 27.44 5.47
CA GLY A 253 -12.47 26.76 6.74
C GLY A 253 -11.26 26.07 7.35
N ASP A 254 -10.40 25.47 6.53
CA ASP A 254 -9.26 24.72 7.08
C ASP A 254 -8.07 25.63 7.35
N SER A 255 -8.03 26.13 8.58
CA SER A 255 -6.87 26.77 9.17
C SER A 255 -5.78 25.72 9.33
N ILE A 256 -4.84 25.64 8.38
CA ILE A 256 -3.61 24.87 8.52
C ILE A 256 -2.85 25.48 9.72
N ARG A 257 -3.00 24.89 10.90
CA ARG A 257 -2.13 25.19 12.04
C ARG A 257 -0.73 24.73 11.64
N LYS A 258 0.20 25.68 11.55
CA LYS A 258 1.63 25.42 11.36
C LYS A 258 2.08 24.49 12.50
N ALA A 259 2.54 23.29 12.17
CA ALA A 259 3.34 22.52 13.10
C ALA A 259 4.69 23.25 13.23
N GLU A 260 4.87 24.00 14.31
CA GLU A 260 6.18 24.51 14.70
C GLU A 260 7.04 23.33 15.15
N VAL A 261 8.20 23.20 14.52
CA VAL A 261 9.25 22.27 14.93
C VAL A 261 9.85 22.84 16.21
N VAL A 262 9.53 22.24 17.36
CA VAL A 262 10.19 22.53 18.63
C VAL A 262 11.67 22.16 18.49
N HIS A 263 12.52 23.17 18.32
CA HIS A 263 13.95 23.05 18.57
C HIS A 263 14.14 22.99 20.09
N ASN A 264 14.32 21.78 20.63
CA ASN A 264 14.83 21.65 22.00
C ASN A 264 16.35 21.76 21.93
N SER A 265 16.85 22.99 22.02
CA SER A 265 18.25 23.29 22.27
C SER A 265 18.47 23.23 23.79
N GLN A 266 18.84 22.06 24.32
CA GLN A 266 19.49 22.02 25.62
C GLN A 266 20.99 22.01 25.37
N GLU A 267 21.59 23.18 25.56
CA GLU A 267 23.02 23.37 25.77
C GLU A 267 23.44 22.54 27.00
N LEU A 268 24.29 21.54 26.78
CA LEU A 268 25.13 20.98 27.81
C LEU A 268 26.47 21.69 27.72
N ILE A 269 26.57 22.80 28.46
CA ILE A 269 27.86 23.41 28.81
C ILE A 269 28.50 22.49 29.85
N SER A 270 29.45 21.65 29.42
CA SER A 270 30.37 20.95 30.31
C SER A 270 31.40 21.95 30.82
N THR A 271 31.22 22.47 32.02
CA THR A 271 32.28 23.14 32.76
C THR A 271 33.12 22.06 33.45
N THR A 272 34.41 22.00 33.09
CA THR A 272 35.42 21.17 33.76
C THR A 272 35.84 21.84 35.08
N PRO A 273 36.17 21.08 36.14
CA PRO A 273 36.37 21.60 37.49
C PRO A 273 37.83 22.03 37.77
N GLU A 274 38.40 22.92 36.94
CA GLU A 274 39.80 23.39 37.12
C GLU A 274 40.01 24.93 37.13
N GLU A 275 38.96 25.75 37.02
CA GLU A 275 39.11 27.22 37.05
C GLU A 275 38.45 27.87 38.29
N ARG A 276 38.63 27.25 39.46
CA ARG A 276 38.14 27.80 40.73
C ARG A 276 39.24 27.91 41.80
N GLU A 277 40.42 28.37 41.42
CA GLU A 277 41.45 28.81 42.37
C GLU A 277 42.50 29.66 41.66
N GLN A 278 42.23 30.97 41.51
CA GLN A 278 43.22 32.05 41.34
C GLN A 278 42.52 33.40 41.18
N MET A 279 41.89 33.89 42.26
CA MET A 279 41.58 35.33 42.43
C MET A 279 41.43 35.66 43.91
N THR A 280 42.43 35.27 44.70
CA THR A 280 42.74 35.84 46.01
C THR A 280 44.26 35.79 46.14
N ASP A 281 44.95 36.86 45.74
CA ASP A 281 46.10 37.42 46.46
C ASP A 281 46.86 38.48 45.65
N LYS A 282 47.24 39.55 46.37
CA LYS A 282 48.15 40.70 46.05
C LYS A 282 47.45 41.90 45.39
N VAL A 283 47.28 43.03 46.09
CA VAL A 283 48.31 44.02 46.54
C VAL A 283 49.19 44.46 45.37
#